data_AF-A0A819JGA3-F1
#
_entry.id   AF-A0A819JGA3-F1
#
_cell.length_a   1.000
_cell.length_b   1.000
_cell.length_c   1.000
_cell.angle_alpha   90.00
_cell.angle_beta   90.00
_cell.angle_gamma   90.00
#
_symmetry.space_group_name_H-M   'P 1'
#
loop_
_entity.id
_entity.type
_entity.pdbx_description
1 polymer ?
#
loop_
_entity_poly.entity_id
_entity_poly.type
_entity_poly.pdbx_seq_one_letter_code
_entity_poly.pdbx_strand_id
1 'polypeptide(L)'
;FLIRQHSLYDVLRAYAVHDPDVGYCQAQAPIAAILLMHLPPEQAFWVFVQINEEYVKGYFSDGLHAIKEDALATELLIQRISHKGFRLLVCIYCFS
;
A
#
# COMPACT_ATOMS: atom_id res chain seq x y z
N PHE A 1 2.07 -9.74 20.80
CA PHE A 1 1.66 -8.59 19.97
C PHE A 1 2.69 -7.45 20.04
N LEU A 2 3.14 -7.02 21.22
CA LEU A 2 4.11 -5.91 21.38
C LEU A 2 5.48 -6.11 20.68
N ILE A 3 6.03 -7.33 20.64
CA ILE A 3 7.30 -7.62 19.96
C ILE A 3 7.24 -7.27 18.46
N ARG A 4 6.09 -7.49 17.81
CA ARG A 4 5.96 -7.22 16.37
C ARG A 4 5.80 -5.75 16.02
N GLN A 5 5.34 -4.92 16.96
CA GLN A 5 5.18 -3.49 16.71
C GLN A 5 6.55 -2.79 16.63
N HIS A 6 7.52 -3.25 17.42
CA HIS A 6 8.92 -2.83 17.29
C HIS A 6 9.53 -3.31 15.97
N SER A 7 9.37 -4.59 15.61
CA SER A 7 9.87 -5.10 14.32
C SER A 7 9.23 -4.41 13.12
N LEU A 8 7.95 -4.04 13.20
CA LEU A 8 7.27 -3.27 12.16
C LEU A 8 7.89 -1.89 12.02
N TYR A 9 8.09 -1.19 13.13
CA TYR A 9 8.77 0.11 13.13
C TYR A 9 10.18 0.01 12.54
N ASP A 10 10.95 -1.02 12.91
CA ASP A 10 12.31 -1.22 12.42
C ASP A 10 12.33 -1.47 10.90
N VAL A 11 11.44 -2.31 10.38
CA VAL A 11 11.34 -2.59 8.93
C VAL A 11 10.94 -1.35 8.15
N LEU A 12 9.94 -0.60 8.62
CA LEU A 12 9.46 0.61 7.94
C LEU A 12 10.50 1.73 7.98
N ARG A 13 11.19 1.89 9.11
CA ARG A 13 12.28 2.86 9.26
C ARG A 13 13.47 2.47 8.39
N ALA A 14 13.84 1.20 8.34
CA ALA A 14 14.91 0.71 7.47
C ALA A 14 14.57 0.99 6.00
N TYR A 15 13.30 0.80 5.60
CA TYR A 15 12.87 1.09 4.24
C TYR A 15 12.97 2.58 3.90
N ALA A 16 12.52 3.47 4.80
CA ALA A 16 12.63 4.92 4.59
C ALA A 16 14.08 5.40 4.43
N VAL A 17 15.05 4.68 5.00
CA VAL A 17 16.49 4.94 4.81
C VAL A 17 17.01 4.29 3.52
N HIS A 18 16.45 3.15 3.13
CA HIS A 18 16.83 2.43 1.91
C HIS A 18 16.41 3.18 0.64
N ASP A 19 15.20 3.70 0.61
CA ASP A 19 14.65 4.50 -0.50
C ASP A 19 14.17 5.86 0.02
N PRO A 20 15.07 6.86 0.09
CA PRO A 20 14.75 8.19 0.61
C PRO A 20 13.89 9.03 -0.34
N ASP A 21 13.84 8.69 -1.64
CA ASP A 21 13.09 9.43 -2.65
C ASP A 21 11.59 9.16 -2.53
N VAL A 22 11.21 7.91 -2.23
CA VAL A 22 9.83 7.54 -1.89
C VAL A 22 9.55 7.74 -0.40
N GLY A 23 10.53 7.39 0.44
CA GLY A 23 10.38 7.39 1.89
C GLY A 23 9.35 6.37 2.38
N TYR A 24 8.73 6.66 3.52
CA TYR A 24 7.65 5.84 4.09
C TYR A 24 6.29 6.52 3.94
N CYS A 25 5.39 5.86 3.22
CA CYS A 25 3.98 6.18 3.16
C CYS A 25 3.18 5.29 4.13
N GLN A 26 2.26 5.87 4.91
CA GLN A 26 1.43 5.12 5.88
C GLN A 26 0.67 3.94 5.24
N ALA A 27 0.31 4.08 3.96
CA ALA A 27 -0.36 3.02 3.20
C ALA A 27 0.47 1.73 3.04
N GLN A 28 1.79 1.79 3.27
CA GLN A 28 2.68 0.63 3.18
C GLN A 28 2.76 -0.21 4.46
N ALA A 29 2.42 0.37 5.63
CA ALA A 29 2.49 -0.34 6.92
C ALA A 29 1.73 -1.68 6.96
N PRO A 30 0.51 -1.77 6.40
CA PRO A 30 -0.22 -3.05 6.35
C PRO A 30 0.53 -4.15 5.60
N ILE A 31 1.26 -3.81 4.53
CA ILE A 31 2.05 -4.78 3.74
C ILE A 31 3.17 -5.36 4.61
N ALA A 32 3.97 -4.49 5.23
CA ALA A 32 5.04 -4.92 6.14
C ALA A 32 4.50 -5.70 7.35
N ALA A 33 3.35 -5.31 7.89
CA ALA A 33 2.70 -6.01 9.00
C ALA A 33 2.27 -7.44 8.62
N ILE A 34 1.74 -7.63 7.41
CA ILE A 34 1.37 -8.96 6.87
C ILE A 34 2.62 -9.83 6.70
N LEU A 35 3.69 -9.29 6.11
CA LEU A 35 4.95 -10.02 5.93
C LEU A 35 5.54 -10.48 7.27
N LEU A 36 5.53 -9.62 8.29
CA LEU A 36 5.95 -9.95 9.67
C LEU A 36 5.01 -10.93 10.38
N MET A 37 3.90 -11.34 9.76
CA MET A 37 3.10 -12.49 10.22
C MET A 37 3.58 -13.84 9.75
N HIS A 38 4.36 -13.87 8.69
CA HIS A 38 4.77 -15.11 8.05
C HIS A 38 6.28 -15.26 7.96
N LEU A 39 7.04 -14.17 8.10
CA LEU A 39 8.48 -14.11 7.87
C LEU A 39 9.22 -13.48 9.06
N PRO A 40 10.49 -13.86 9.29
CA PRO A 40 11.37 -13.14 10.20
C PRO A 40 11.67 -11.72 9.67
N PRO A 41 12.06 -10.75 10.54
CA PRO A 41 12.16 -9.34 10.16
C PRO A 41 13.06 -9.03 8.96
N GLU A 42 14.22 -9.68 8.86
CA GLU A 42 15.16 -9.48 7.77
C GLU A 42 14.59 -9.93 6.41
N GLN A 43 13.95 -11.10 6.38
CA GLN A 43 13.30 -11.59 5.16
C GLN A 43 12.08 -10.73 4.81
N ALA A 44 11.30 -10.32 5.81
CA ALA A 44 10.18 -9.42 5.62
C ALA A 44 10.62 -8.09 5.00
N PHE A 45 11.77 -7.55 5.42
CA PHE A 45 12.35 -6.34 4.84
C PHE A 45 12.68 -6.51 3.36
N TRP A 46 13.42 -7.55 2.97
CA TRP A 46 13.80 -7.73 1.56
C TRP A 46 12.61 -8.03 0.65
N VAL A 47 11.64 -8.82 1.12
CA VAL A 47 10.39 -9.04 0.38
C VAL A 47 9.61 -7.74 0.26
N PHE A 48 9.57 -6.92 1.31
CA PHE A 48 8.93 -5.62 1.27
C PHE A 48 9.59 -4.67 0.27
N VAL A 49 10.92 -4.63 0.20
CA VAL A 49 11.66 -3.86 -0.82
C VAL A 49 11.26 -4.31 -2.23
N GLN A 50 11.32 -5.62 -2.50
CA GLN A 50 10.96 -6.15 -3.82
C GLN A 50 9.51 -5.84 -4.22
N ILE A 51 8.57 -5.90 -3.27
CA ILE A 51 7.17 -5.51 -3.52
C ILE A 51 7.09 -4.06 -4.00
N ASN A 52 7.78 -3.15 -3.30
CA ASN A 52 7.73 -1.72 -3.63
C ASN A 52 8.45 -1.39 -4.94
N GLU A 53 9.55 -2.07 -5.25
CA GLU A 53 10.33 -1.82 -6.46
C GLU A 53 9.72 -2.45 -7.73
N GLU A 54 9.07 -3.61 -7.61
CA GLU A 54 8.60 -4.39 -8.76
C GLU A 54 7.09 -4.28 -8.99
N TYR A 55 6.27 -4.34 -7.94
CA TYR A 55 4.81 -4.45 -8.07
C TYR A 55 4.07 -3.13 -7.87
N VAL A 56 4.53 -2.28 -6.97
CA VAL A 56 3.88 -0.99 -6.63
C VAL A 56 4.79 0.20 -6.88
N LYS A 57 5.65 0.08 -7.89
CA LYS A 57 6.58 1.14 -8.30
C LYS A 57 5.81 2.42 -8.66
N GLY A 58 6.14 3.52 -7.99
CA GLY A 58 5.49 4.82 -8.20
C GLY A 58 4.08 4.94 -7.59
N TYR A 59 3.58 3.94 -6.87
CA TYR A 59 2.29 4.04 -6.16
C TYR A 59 2.38 5.05 -5.02
N PHE A 60 3.49 5.04 -4.30
CA PHE A 60 3.71 5.85 -3.10
C PHE A 60 4.55 7.11 -3.33
N SER A 61 4.89 7.42 -4.59
CA SER A 61 5.60 8.66 -4.92
C SER A 61 4.72 9.89 -4.73
N ASP A 62 5.35 11.06 -4.67
CA ASP A 62 4.65 12.34 -4.53
C ASP A 62 3.49 12.49 -5.51
N GLY A 63 2.34 12.92 -4.99
CA GLY A 63 1.12 13.12 -5.76
C GLY A 63 0.29 11.85 -6.01
N LEU A 64 0.78 10.66 -5.64
CA LEU A 64 0.09 9.36 -5.73
C LEU A 64 -0.52 9.10 -7.12
N HIS A 65 0.22 9.43 -8.18
CA HIS A 65 -0.32 9.44 -9.54
C HIS A 65 -0.75 8.05 -10.02
N ALA A 66 0.13 7.04 -9.88
CA ALA A 66 -0.16 5.67 -10.29
C ALA A 66 -1.39 5.09 -9.54
N ILE A 67 -1.51 5.36 -8.23
CA ILE A 67 -2.69 4.95 -7.44
C ILE A 67 -3.96 5.61 -7.97
N LYS A 68 -3.91 6.89 -8.34
CA LYS A 68 -5.08 7.61 -8.87
C LYS A 68 -5.50 7.08 -10.24
N GLU A 69 -4.54 6.77 -11.11
CA GLU A 69 -4.81 6.16 -12.41
C GLU A 69 -5.50 4.80 -12.25
N ASP A 70 -4.98 3.95 -11.38
CA ASP A 70 -5.59 2.64 -11.07
C ASP A 70 -6.96 2.76 -10.41
N ALA A 71 -7.14 3.75 -9.54
CA ALA A 71 -8.43 4.01 -8.91
C ALA A 71 -9.48 4.39 -9.97
N LEU A 72 -9.12 5.23 -10.95
CA LEU A 72 -10.00 5.60 -12.07
C LEU A 72 -10.32 4.38 -12.94
N ALA A 73 -9.31 3.56 -13.29
CA ALA A 73 -9.53 2.34 -14.05
C ALA A 73 -10.47 1.37 -13.31
N THR A 74 -10.28 1.23 -11.99
CA THR A 74 -11.13 0.42 -11.12
C THR A 74 -12.56 0.94 -11.08
N GLU A 75 -12.75 2.27 -10.98
CA GLU A 75 -14.08 2.88 -10.99
C GLU A 75 -14.82 2.58 -12.31
N LEU A 76 -14.15 2.74 -13.46
CA LEU A 76 -14.71 2.43 -14.77
C LEU A 76 -15.06 0.94 -14.93
N LEU A 77 -14.23 0.04 -14.38
CA LEU A 77 -14.51 -1.40 -14.38
C LEU A 77 -15.74 -1.73 -13.51
N ILE A 78 -15.87 -1.11 -12.34
CA ILE A 78 -17.02 -1.30 -11.45
C ILE A 78 -18.30 -0.79 -12.13
N GLN A 79 -18.25 0.36 -12.82
CA GLN A 79 -19.37 0.86 -13.62
C GLN A 79 -19.86 -0.17 -14.65
N ARG A 80 -18.92 -0.87 -15.30
CA ARG A 80 -19.22 -1.83 -16.37
C ARG A 80 -19.69 -3.19 -15.85
N ILE A 81 -19.13 -3.67 -14.73
CA ILE A 81 -19.40 -5.01 -14.20
C ILE A 81 -20.62 -5.00 -13.28
N SER A 82 -20.82 -3.95 -12.48
CA SER A 82 -21.89 -3.91 -11.47
C SER A 82 -22.40 -2.49 -11.23
N HIS A 83 -23.51 -2.14 -11.88
CA HIS A 83 -24.20 -0.88 -11.62
C HIS A 83 -24.62 -0.70 -10.16
N LYS A 84 -24.97 -1.79 -9.44
CA LYS A 84 -25.28 -1.72 -8.00
C LYS A 84 -24.03 -1.39 -7.18
N GLY A 85 -22.90 -2.03 -7.48
CA GLY A 85 -21.61 -1.74 -6.85
C GLY A 85 -21.17 -0.30 -7.10
N PHE A 86 -21.31 0.17 -8.34
CA PHE A 86 -20.97 1.55 -8.71
C PHE A 86 -21.82 2.58 -7.95
N ARG A 87 -23.15 2.39 -7.87
CA ARG A 87 -24.00 3.30 -7.09
C ARG A 87 -23.61 3.35 -5.62
N LEU A 88 -23.28 2.21 -5.01
CA LEU A 88 -22.83 2.18 -3.61
C LEU A 88 -21.54 2.96 -3.42
N LEU A 89 -20.60 2.80 -4.36
CA LEU A 89 -19.32 3.51 -4.36
C LEU A 89 -19.58 5.03 -4.40
N VAL A 90 -20.37 5.52 -5.37
CA VAL A 90 -20.76 6.95 -5.45
C VAL A 90 -21.50 7.43 -4.20
N CYS A 91 -22.39 6.62 -3.62
CA CYS A 91 -23.10 6.97 -2.39
C CYS A 91 -22.17 7.18 -1.20
N ILE A 92 -21.11 6.39 -1.06
CA ILE A 92 -20.12 6.54 0.02
C ILE A 92 -19.35 7.86 -0.15
N TYR A 93 -18.92 8.18 -1.38
CA TYR A 93 -18.19 9.43 -1.66
C TYR A 93 -19.07 10.68 -1.54
N CYS A 94 -20.37 10.59 -1.77
CA CYS A 94 -21.29 11.74 -1.67
C CYS A 94 -21.67 12.08 -0.21
N PHE A 95 -21.31 11.24 0.76
CA PHE A 95 -21.61 11.40 2.19
C PHE A 95 -20.38 11.75 3.06
N SER A 96 -19.20 11.94 2.47
CA SER A 96 -17.99 12.51 3.13
C SER A 96 -17.71 13.90 2.59
#